data_AF-A0A4P7LNN2-F1
#
_entry.id   AF-A0A4P7LNN2-F1
#
_cell.length_a   1.000
_cell.length_b   1.000
_cell.length_c   1.000
_cell.angle_alpha   90.00
_cell.angle_beta   90.00
_cell.angle_gamma   90.00
#
_symmetry.space_group_name_H-M   'P 1'
#
loop_
_entity.id
_entity.type
_entity.pdbx_description
1 polymer ?
#
loop_
_entity_poly.entity_id
_entity_poly.type
_entity_poly.pdbx_seq_one_letter_code
_entity_poly.pdbx_strand_id
1 'polypeptide(L)'
;MAKTATCIVIACAPLMAWAQPQNPEAIRAQACAASNKHPNDRAAIADKRLYQGITVNAAICVAGAPASTQLSNDGQSVDALQYADGRMIRFISNQLDMVTMGLAPATITPLSTAPEGVCDKYVGTTVAPLSFDRALAGLPKIAPKDEFESTGEYEARAASATPDRTLIVMKPLELKIRYNADQQRFEIQGGDFGSPRGGRIILLDSDRTVGSYIGSNAFGASARVERIQRIRRSLTHKIDSSDRIFPGIGMFDIVGSYPASPVEARRLQAQLKLAYALNPKPPFQERYSYRDSKPTIDDPEEVRVNEVTLVSDVQCGLLMDGGNKVLAAYATKKPQ
;
A
#
# COMPACT_ATOMS: atom_id res chain seq x y z
N MET A 1 11.06 -49.59 37.20
CA MET A 1 11.60 -48.29 37.67
C MET A 1 11.04 -47.19 36.78
N ALA A 2 9.93 -46.57 37.20
CA ALA A 2 9.27 -45.51 36.45
C ALA A 2 9.83 -44.15 36.91
N LYS A 3 10.28 -43.31 35.97
CA LYS A 3 10.69 -41.92 36.24
C LYS A 3 9.50 -41.00 35.99
N THR A 4 8.91 -40.51 37.06
CA THR A 4 7.91 -39.43 37.06
C THR A 4 8.64 -38.10 36.93
N ALA A 5 8.33 -37.32 35.90
CA ALA A 5 8.80 -35.95 35.76
C ALA A 5 7.77 -34.99 36.35
N THR A 6 8.17 -34.27 37.39
CA THR A 6 7.36 -33.25 38.07
C THR A 6 7.54 -31.91 37.37
N CYS A 7 6.49 -31.38 36.74
CA CYS A 7 6.45 -30.00 36.25
C CYS A 7 6.01 -29.06 37.38
N ILE A 8 6.85 -28.08 37.69
CA ILE A 8 6.51 -26.96 38.58
C ILE A 8 5.84 -25.88 37.71
N VAL A 9 4.57 -25.59 37.99
CA VAL A 9 3.86 -24.43 37.45
C VAL A 9 4.15 -23.24 38.36
N ILE A 10 4.89 -22.25 37.87
CA ILE A 10 5.02 -20.96 38.54
C ILE A 10 3.80 -20.12 38.13
N ALA A 11 2.87 -19.96 39.06
CA ALA A 11 1.76 -19.02 38.90
C ALA A 11 2.27 -17.59 39.12
N CYS A 12 2.31 -16.78 38.06
CA CYS A 12 2.40 -15.33 38.19
C CYS A 12 1.01 -14.76 38.50
N ALA A 13 0.85 -14.18 39.69
CA ALA A 13 -0.34 -13.42 40.06
C ALA A 13 -0.39 -12.08 39.29
N PRO A 14 -1.59 -11.54 38.99
CA PRO A 14 -1.72 -10.26 38.32
C PRO A 14 -1.58 -9.11 39.33
N LEU A 15 -0.53 -8.30 39.18
CA LEU A 15 -0.48 -6.96 39.77
C LEU A 15 -1.37 -6.03 38.94
N MET A 16 -2.65 -5.96 39.30
CA MET A 16 -3.51 -4.85 38.91
C MET A 16 -3.21 -3.66 39.83
N ALA A 17 -2.33 -2.76 39.39
CA ALA A 17 -2.30 -1.39 39.86
C ALA A 17 -2.89 -0.50 38.77
N TRP A 18 -4.08 0.04 39.02
CA TRP A 18 -4.65 1.13 38.23
C TRP A 18 -3.74 2.36 38.36
N ALA A 19 -2.97 2.66 37.31
CA ALA A 19 -2.31 3.96 37.19
C ALA A 19 -3.39 5.02 36.91
N GLN A 20 -3.43 6.07 37.74
CA GLN A 20 -4.28 7.23 37.49
C GLN A 20 -3.93 7.88 36.14
N PRO A 21 -4.90 8.53 35.45
CA PRO A 21 -4.61 9.29 34.25
C PRO A 21 -3.62 10.42 34.59
N GLN A 22 -2.39 10.29 34.09
CA GLN A 22 -1.35 11.31 34.23
C GLN A 22 -1.74 12.53 33.40
N ASN A 23 -1.63 13.72 34.00
CA ASN A 23 -1.84 15.00 33.33
C ASN A 23 -0.91 15.09 32.08
N PRO A 24 -1.46 15.37 30.87
CA PRO A 24 -0.66 15.53 29.65
C PRO A 24 0.50 16.52 29.77
N GLU A 25 0.38 17.53 30.64
CA GLU A 25 1.46 18.49 30.91
C GLU A 25 2.62 17.88 31.69
N ALA A 26 2.34 16.94 32.61
CA ALA A 26 3.38 16.24 33.36
C ALA A 26 4.20 15.30 32.45
N ILE A 27 3.55 14.65 31.49
CA ILE A 27 4.20 13.81 30.47
C ILE A 27 5.09 14.67 29.56
N ARG A 28 4.63 15.86 29.14
CA ARG A 28 5.43 16.81 28.36
C ARG A 28 6.65 17.30 29.15
N ALA A 29 6.48 17.67 30.41
CA ALA A 29 7.57 18.14 31.25
C ALA A 29 8.65 17.06 31.48
N GLN A 30 8.25 15.80 31.66
CA GLN A 30 9.18 14.67 31.80
C GLN A 30 9.95 14.38 30.50
N ALA A 31 9.30 14.45 29.33
CA ALA A 31 9.96 14.25 28.04
C ALA A 31 11.01 15.35 27.76
N CYS A 32 10.71 16.60 28.12
CA CYS A 32 11.67 17.71 28.00
C CYS A 32 12.84 17.59 28.99
N ALA A 33 12.60 17.13 30.22
CA ALA A 33 13.65 16.95 31.22
C ALA A 33 14.63 15.81 30.86
N ALA A 34 14.14 14.74 30.23
CA ALA A 34 14.98 13.62 29.78
C ALA A 34 15.92 14.00 28.63
N SER A 35 15.47 14.85 27.69
CA SER A 35 16.28 15.31 26.56
C SER A 35 17.46 16.20 26.96
N ASN A 36 17.42 16.85 28.13
CA ASN A 36 18.46 17.78 28.58
C ASN A 36 19.59 17.10 29.37
N LYS A 37 19.47 15.81 29.73
CA LYS A 37 20.48 15.11 30.55
C LYS A 37 21.60 14.42 29.77
N HIS A 38 21.44 14.16 28.46
CA HIS A 38 22.44 13.43 27.67
C HIS A 38 22.64 14.05 26.27
N PRO A 39 23.54 15.04 26.11
CA PRO A 39 23.76 15.71 24.82
C PRO A 39 24.42 14.83 23.74
N ASN A 40 24.97 13.66 24.11
CA ASN A 40 25.70 12.78 23.19
C ASN A 40 24.86 11.68 22.51
N ASP A 41 23.58 11.53 22.85
CA ASP A 41 22.69 10.48 22.27
C ASP A 41 21.93 10.93 21.01
N ARG A 42 22.25 12.10 20.45
CA ARG A 42 21.58 12.63 19.25
C ARG A 42 21.81 11.79 17.97
N ALA A 43 22.75 10.86 17.97
CA ALA A 43 23.05 10.01 16.82
C ALA A 43 22.37 8.62 16.85
N ALA A 44 21.73 8.22 17.96
CA ALA A 44 21.19 6.86 18.12
C ALA A 44 19.66 6.74 17.93
N ILE A 45 18.94 7.84 17.70
CA ILE A 45 17.50 7.83 17.40
C ILE A 45 17.28 8.13 15.92
N ALA A 46 17.86 7.29 15.07
CA ALA A 46 17.49 7.16 13.67
C ALA A 46 17.24 5.69 13.35
N ASP A 47 16.66 4.93 14.28
CA ASP A 47 16.16 3.59 14.01
C ASP A 47 14.67 3.64 13.65
N LYS A 48 14.40 3.31 12.39
CA LYS A 48 13.07 3.30 11.76
C LYS A 48 12.28 2.07 12.22
N ARG A 49 11.84 2.00 13.48
CA ARG A 49 10.80 1.04 13.89
C ARG A 49 9.92 1.58 15.00
N LEU A 50 8.94 2.41 14.66
CA LEU A 50 7.72 2.61 15.45
C LEU A 50 6.65 3.29 14.59
N TYR A 51 5.84 2.46 13.90
CA TYR A 51 4.55 2.88 13.37
C TYR A 51 3.47 2.39 14.34
N GLN A 52 3.02 3.27 15.24
CA GLN A 52 1.66 3.24 15.78
C GLN A 52 1.15 4.67 15.83
N GLY A 53 -0.03 4.87 15.25
CA GLY A 53 -0.61 6.18 15.01
C GLY A 53 -0.92 6.92 16.30
N ILE A 54 -0.18 8.00 16.55
CA ILE A 54 -0.61 9.14 17.34
C ILE A 54 -0.11 10.38 16.58
N THR A 55 -1.03 11.21 16.10
CA THR A 55 -0.70 12.55 15.63
C THR A 55 -0.36 13.39 16.85
N VAL A 56 0.93 13.47 17.20
CA VAL A 56 1.38 14.44 18.21
C VAL A 56 1.69 15.73 17.47
N ASN A 57 0.95 16.80 17.77
CA ASN A 57 1.38 18.16 17.42
C ASN A 57 2.77 18.37 18.02
N ALA A 58 3.80 18.40 17.17
CA ALA A 58 5.17 18.59 17.60
C ALA A 58 5.32 20.00 18.19
N ALA A 59 5.33 20.08 19.52
CA ALA A 59 5.78 21.28 20.22
C ALA A 59 7.32 21.28 20.17
N ILE A 60 7.91 22.16 19.37
CA ILE A 60 9.35 22.38 19.35
C ILE A 60 9.70 23.27 20.54
N CYS A 61 10.25 22.69 21.61
CA CYS A 61 10.81 23.47 22.71
C CYS A 61 12.20 23.98 22.31
N VAL A 62 12.31 25.27 21.96
CA VAL A 62 13.61 25.94 21.80
C VAL A 62 13.92 26.68 23.10
N ALA A 63 14.88 26.20 23.88
CA ALA A 63 15.41 26.95 25.01
C ALA A 63 16.35 28.05 24.49
N GLY A 64 16.01 29.33 24.75
CA GLY A 64 16.91 30.48 24.52
C GLY A 64 16.76 31.21 23.18
N ALA A 65 15.55 31.43 22.67
CA ALA A 65 15.36 32.29 21.50
C ALA A 65 15.48 33.79 21.87
N PRO A 66 16.30 34.60 21.17
CA PRO A 66 16.27 36.06 21.29
C PRO A 66 15.05 36.67 20.56
N ALA A 67 14.77 37.93 20.86
CA ALA A 67 13.58 38.69 20.44
C ALA A 67 13.21 38.54 18.95
N SER A 68 11.92 38.32 18.68
CA SER A 68 11.35 38.37 17.33
C SER A 68 11.44 39.79 16.77
N THR A 69 11.95 39.94 15.55
CA THR A 69 11.92 41.22 14.83
C THR A 69 10.88 41.11 13.71
N GLN A 70 9.84 41.93 13.75
CA GLN A 70 8.88 42.02 12.65
C GLN A 70 9.48 42.82 11.49
N LEU A 71 9.45 42.25 10.30
CA LEU A 71 9.80 42.95 9.06
C LEU A 71 8.55 43.04 8.18
N SER A 72 8.25 44.26 7.74
CA SER A 72 7.14 44.57 6.82
C SER A 72 7.70 44.76 5.42
N ASN A 73 7.24 43.95 4.46
CA ASN A 73 7.32 44.26 3.04
C ASN A 73 5.95 43.92 2.42
N ASP A 74 5.41 44.83 1.63
CA ASP A 74 4.19 44.65 0.81
C ASP A 74 2.93 44.17 1.55
N GLY A 75 2.70 44.67 2.76
CA GLY A 75 1.42 44.47 3.47
C GLY A 75 1.17 43.06 4.02
N GLN A 76 2.16 42.17 3.97
CA GLN A 76 2.11 40.88 4.68
C GLN A 76 3.05 40.92 5.89
N SER A 77 2.53 40.57 7.08
CA SER A 77 3.40 40.35 8.23
C SER A 77 4.06 38.98 8.10
N VAL A 78 5.38 38.95 8.27
CA VAL A 78 6.17 37.71 8.16
C VAL A 78 6.98 37.57 9.44
N ASP A 79 6.70 36.51 10.20
CA ASP A 79 7.53 36.15 11.34
C ASP A 79 8.71 35.32 10.84
N ALA A 80 9.92 35.80 11.13
CA ALA A 80 11.16 35.11 10.80
C ALA A 80 11.89 34.72 12.08
N LEU A 81 12.31 33.46 12.15
CA LEU A 81 13.24 32.98 13.17
C LEU A 81 14.62 32.86 12.53
N GLN A 82 15.60 33.55 13.11
CA GLN A 82 16.99 33.49 12.70
C GLN A 82 17.78 32.62 13.69
N TYR A 83 18.44 31.59 13.17
CA TYR A 83 19.31 30.74 13.97
C TYR A 83 20.70 31.38 14.10
N ALA A 84 21.45 30.99 15.14
CA ALA A 84 22.81 31.48 15.39
C ALA A 84 23.81 31.16 14.26
N ASP A 85 23.48 30.21 13.38
CA ASP A 85 24.28 29.82 12.21
C ASP A 85 23.90 30.57 10.92
N GLY A 86 23.03 31.58 11.00
CA GLY A 86 22.66 32.45 9.89
C GLY A 86 21.56 31.91 8.96
N ARG A 87 21.00 30.73 9.24
CA ARG A 87 19.85 30.20 8.48
C ARG A 87 18.56 30.91 8.91
N MET A 88 17.71 31.22 7.93
CA MET A 88 16.38 31.78 8.16
C MET A 88 15.29 30.81 7.71
N ILE A 89 14.30 30.60 8.57
CA ILE A 89 13.03 29.95 8.19
C ILE A 89 11.97 31.05 8.13
N ARG A 90 11.30 31.17 6.97
CA ARG A 90 10.17 32.08 6.80
C ARG A 90 8.88 31.32 7.04
N PHE A 91 8.03 31.86 7.91
CA PHE A 91 6.66 31.38 8.07
C PHE A 91 5.74 32.35 7.32
N ILE A 92 5.01 31.83 6.34
CA ILE A 92 3.90 32.58 5.71
C ILE A 92 2.68 32.30 6.57
N SER A 93 2.32 33.26 7.42
CA SER A 93 1.08 33.23 8.18
C SER A 93 -0.05 33.65 7.25
N ASN A 94 -0.86 32.69 6.79
CA ASN A 94 -2.14 33.03 6.17
C ASN A 94 -3.10 33.40 7.29
N GLN A 95 -3.35 34.70 7.48
CA GLN A 95 -4.46 35.16 8.30
C GLN A 95 -5.76 34.62 7.71
N LEU A 96 -6.40 33.71 8.44
CA LEU A 96 -7.79 33.32 8.22
C LEU A 96 -8.66 34.34 8.95
N ASP A 97 -9.26 35.26 8.20
CA ASP A 97 -10.36 36.06 8.69
C ASP A 97 -11.51 35.13 9.10
N MET A 98 -11.86 35.14 10.39
CA MET A 98 -13.06 34.48 10.90
C MET A 98 -14.29 35.23 10.40
N VAL A 99 -14.78 34.86 9.22
CA VAL A 99 -16.13 35.19 8.78
C VAL A 99 -17.08 34.13 9.33
N THR A 100 -17.94 34.53 10.27
CA THR A 100 -19.04 33.71 10.78
C THR A 100 -20.12 33.58 9.70
N MET A 101 -19.97 32.62 8.79
CA MET A 101 -21.04 32.23 7.87
C MET A 101 -21.87 31.11 8.46
N GLY A 102 -23.20 31.29 8.51
CA GLY A 102 -24.16 30.28 8.92
C GLY A 102 -24.09 29.06 8.00
N LEU A 103 -23.67 27.92 8.55
CA LEU A 103 -23.60 26.65 7.82
C LEU A 103 -25.01 26.05 7.70
N ALA A 104 -25.56 26.08 6.48
CA ALA A 104 -26.60 25.12 6.09
C ALA A 104 -25.98 23.71 6.02
N PRO A 105 -26.73 22.63 6.32
CA PRO A 105 -26.23 21.26 6.24
C PRO A 105 -25.78 20.97 4.80
N ALA A 106 -24.48 20.79 4.61
CA ALA A 106 -23.90 20.38 3.34
C ALA A 106 -24.42 18.98 3.01
N THR A 107 -25.22 18.88 1.95
CA THR A 107 -25.55 17.62 1.31
C THR A 107 -24.28 17.10 0.68
N ILE A 108 -23.74 16.02 1.24
CA ILE A 108 -22.56 15.33 0.70
C ILE A 108 -23.02 14.62 -0.57
N THR A 109 -22.78 15.23 -1.72
CA THR A 109 -22.99 14.57 -3.02
C THR A 109 -21.90 13.52 -3.18
N PRO A 110 -22.23 12.21 -3.32
CA PRO A 110 -21.22 11.17 -3.50
C PRO A 110 -20.41 11.45 -4.77
N LEU A 111 -19.08 11.35 -4.65
CA LEU A 111 -18.17 11.58 -5.77
C LEU A 111 -18.39 10.54 -6.88
N SER A 112 -18.68 11.07 -8.07
CA SER A 112 -18.38 10.56 -9.42
C SER A 112 -18.40 9.04 -9.60
N THR A 113 -19.46 8.60 -10.27
CA THR A 113 -19.79 7.22 -10.55
C THR A 113 -19.17 6.79 -11.87
N ALA A 114 -18.17 5.89 -11.80
CA ALA A 114 -17.97 4.92 -12.88
C ALA A 114 -19.33 4.24 -13.16
N PRO A 115 -19.64 3.79 -14.40
CA PRO A 115 -20.96 3.23 -14.72
C PRO A 115 -21.38 2.21 -13.66
N GLU A 116 -22.29 2.65 -12.79
CA GLU A 116 -22.78 1.90 -11.65
C GLU A 116 -23.42 0.63 -12.19
N GLY A 117 -23.18 -0.51 -11.54
CA GLY A 117 -23.86 -1.76 -11.89
C GLY A 117 -22.99 -2.85 -12.53
N VAL A 118 -21.83 -2.55 -13.14
CA VAL A 118 -21.01 -3.64 -13.73
C VAL A 118 -20.49 -4.59 -12.64
N CYS A 119 -20.14 -4.04 -11.47
CA CYS A 119 -19.61 -4.82 -10.36
C CYS A 119 -20.71 -5.41 -9.45
N ASP A 120 -21.88 -4.78 -9.40
CA ASP A 120 -22.99 -5.21 -8.53
C ASP A 120 -23.52 -6.59 -8.92
N LYS A 121 -23.45 -6.95 -10.21
CA LYS A 121 -23.83 -8.29 -10.69
C LYS A 121 -23.04 -9.43 -10.06
N TYR A 122 -21.86 -9.15 -9.49
CA TYR A 122 -21.05 -10.16 -8.82
C TYR A 122 -21.46 -10.36 -7.36
N VAL A 123 -21.97 -9.33 -6.67
CA VAL A 123 -22.24 -9.40 -5.22
C VAL A 123 -23.26 -10.49 -4.92
N GLY A 124 -22.95 -11.34 -3.96
CA GLY A 124 -23.78 -12.48 -3.57
C GLY A 124 -23.68 -13.72 -4.47
N THR A 125 -23.03 -13.61 -5.64
CA THR A 125 -22.83 -14.74 -6.55
C THR A 125 -21.63 -15.60 -6.13
N THR A 126 -21.66 -16.87 -6.51
CA THR A 126 -20.48 -17.75 -6.43
C THR A 126 -19.76 -17.74 -7.76
N VAL A 127 -18.46 -17.46 -7.73
CA VAL A 127 -17.63 -17.38 -8.93
C VAL A 127 -16.59 -18.50 -8.96
N ALA A 128 -16.07 -18.81 -10.15
CA ALA A 128 -15.01 -19.80 -10.36
C ALA A 128 -13.69 -19.10 -10.71
N PRO A 129 -12.95 -18.57 -9.72
CA PRO A 129 -11.75 -17.81 -9.99
C PRO A 129 -10.63 -18.72 -10.52
N LEU A 130 -9.88 -18.21 -11.50
CA LEU A 130 -8.72 -18.86 -12.09
C LEU A 130 -7.45 -18.40 -11.37
N SER A 131 -6.44 -19.28 -11.31
CA SER A 131 -5.08 -18.80 -11.02
C SER A 131 -4.56 -17.98 -12.20
N PHE A 132 -3.57 -17.12 -11.95
CA PHE A 132 -2.94 -16.33 -13.01
C PHE A 132 -2.48 -17.20 -14.19
N ASP A 133 -1.73 -18.26 -13.93
CA ASP A 133 -1.19 -19.11 -14.99
C ASP A 133 -2.28 -19.86 -15.76
N ARG A 134 -3.39 -20.24 -15.10
CA ARG A 134 -4.55 -20.85 -15.81
C ARG A 134 -5.31 -19.83 -16.65
N ALA A 135 -5.49 -18.60 -16.15
CA ALA A 135 -6.10 -17.52 -16.92
C ALA A 135 -5.28 -17.27 -18.19
N LEU A 136 -3.95 -17.13 -18.04
CA LEU A 136 -3.02 -16.92 -19.15
C LEU A 136 -2.99 -18.07 -20.15
N ALA A 137 -2.94 -19.32 -19.68
CA ALA A 137 -2.92 -20.51 -20.53
C ALA A 137 -4.21 -20.67 -21.35
N GLY A 138 -5.33 -20.13 -20.86
CA GLY A 138 -6.61 -20.14 -21.56
C GLY A 138 -6.78 -19.03 -22.61
N LEU A 139 -5.79 -18.16 -22.79
CA LEU A 139 -5.82 -17.09 -23.80
C LEU A 139 -5.22 -17.58 -25.13
N PRO A 140 -5.78 -17.14 -26.27
CA PRO A 140 -5.24 -17.50 -27.56
C PRO A 140 -3.85 -16.89 -27.75
N LYS A 141 -2.98 -17.63 -28.43
CA LYS A 141 -1.66 -17.16 -28.81
C LYS A 141 -1.79 -16.36 -30.10
N ILE A 142 -1.55 -15.06 -30.02
CA ILE A 142 -1.47 -14.19 -31.20
C ILE A 142 -0.05 -14.27 -31.73
N ALA A 143 0.13 -14.72 -32.97
CA ALA A 143 1.43 -14.67 -33.64
C ALA A 143 1.89 -13.21 -33.76
N PRO A 144 3.20 -12.91 -33.60
CA PRO A 144 3.73 -11.57 -33.83
C PRO A 144 3.28 -11.00 -35.18
N LYS A 145 3.20 -9.68 -35.26
CA LYS A 145 2.98 -8.97 -36.53
C LYS A 145 4.09 -9.36 -37.51
N ASP A 146 3.72 -9.80 -38.71
CA ASP A 146 4.69 -10.11 -39.76
C ASP A 146 5.05 -8.85 -40.59
N GLU A 147 5.95 -9.01 -41.56
CA GLU A 147 6.44 -7.89 -42.39
C GLU A 147 5.46 -7.44 -43.48
N PHE A 148 4.44 -8.26 -43.80
CA PHE A 148 3.46 -8.01 -44.86
C PHE A 148 2.07 -7.61 -44.32
N GLU A 149 1.85 -7.74 -43.02
CA GLU A 149 0.65 -7.31 -42.31
C GLU A 149 0.73 -5.82 -41.94
N SER A 150 -0.28 -5.05 -42.30
CA SER A 150 -0.42 -3.67 -41.82
C SER A 150 -0.72 -3.65 -40.31
N THR A 151 -0.47 -2.52 -39.64
CA THR A 151 -0.81 -2.41 -38.21
C THR A 151 -2.31 -2.61 -37.97
N GLY A 152 -3.17 -2.10 -38.86
CA GLY A 152 -4.62 -2.25 -38.75
C GLY A 152 -5.08 -3.70 -38.92
N GLU A 153 -4.47 -4.47 -39.83
CA GLU A 153 -4.77 -5.90 -40.00
C GLU A 153 -4.35 -6.70 -38.76
N TYR A 154 -3.15 -6.42 -38.22
CA TYR A 154 -2.70 -7.03 -36.97
C TYR A 154 -3.64 -6.74 -35.81
N GLU A 155 -4.04 -5.48 -35.64
CA GLU A 155 -4.97 -5.08 -34.57
C GLU A 155 -6.34 -5.72 -34.74
N ALA A 156 -6.87 -5.80 -35.97
CA ALA A 156 -8.13 -6.48 -36.26
C ALA A 156 -8.05 -7.98 -35.96
N ARG A 157 -6.97 -8.66 -36.39
CA ARG A 157 -6.72 -10.07 -36.09
C ARG A 157 -6.59 -10.29 -34.59
N ALA A 158 -5.83 -9.46 -33.90
CA ALA A 158 -5.64 -9.51 -32.46
C ALA A 158 -6.97 -9.28 -31.71
N ALA A 159 -7.76 -8.30 -32.13
CA ALA A 159 -9.08 -8.02 -31.57
C ALA A 159 -10.04 -9.21 -31.76
N SER A 160 -10.05 -9.84 -32.93
CA SER A 160 -10.86 -11.03 -33.21
C SER A 160 -10.49 -12.26 -32.36
N ALA A 161 -9.25 -12.31 -31.86
CA ALA A 161 -8.80 -13.33 -30.94
C ALA A 161 -9.18 -13.03 -29.47
N THR A 162 -9.77 -11.87 -29.16
CA THR A 162 -10.12 -11.52 -27.78
C THR A 162 -11.28 -12.39 -27.28
N PRO A 163 -11.12 -13.12 -26.16
CA PRO A 163 -12.20 -13.91 -25.61
C PRO A 163 -13.40 -13.03 -25.26
N ASP A 164 -14.60 -13.40 -25.71
CA ASP A 164 -15.86 -12.74 -25.35
C ASP A 164 -16.36 -13.15 -23.95
N ARG A 165 -15.45 -13.21 -22.98
CA ARG A 165 -15.77 -13.54 -21.60
C ARG A 165 -14.89 -12.79 -20.62
N THR A 166 -15.53 -12.34 -19.54
CA THR A 166 -14.80 -11.82 -18.38
C THR A 166 -14.12 -12.97 -17.65
N LEU A 167 -12.83 -12.81 -17.39
CA LEU A 167 -12.06 -13.70 -16.53
C LEU A 167 -12.10 -13.20 -15.10
N ILE A 168 -12.18 -14.13 -14.15
CA ILE A 168 -12.03 -13.82 -12.72
C ILE A 168 -10.69 -14.41 -12.30
N VAL A 169 -9.71 -13.55 -12.00
CA VAL A 169 -8.34 -13.97 -11.67
C VAL A 169 -8.10 -13.77 -10.17
N MET A 170 -7.75 -14.85 -9.48
CA MET A 170 -7.47 -14.85 -8.05
C MET A 170 -6.13 -14.21 -7.72
N LYS A 171 -6.08 -13.46 -6.62
CA LYS A 171 -4.83 -13.01 -5.98
C LYS A 171 -4.49 -13.96 -4.83
N PRO A 172 -3.40 -14.75 -4.91
CA PRO A 172 -3.04 -15.76 -3.90
C PRO A 172 -2.45 -15.20 -2.59
N LEU A 173 -2.34 -13.89 -2.40
CA LEU A 173 -1.58 -13.28 -1.31
C LEU A 173 -2.36 -13.13 0.00
N GLU A 174 -1.62 -13.06 1.11
CA GLU A 174 -2.09 -12.63 2.41
C GLU A 174 -2.67 -11.22 2.32
N LEU A 175 -3.99 -11.13 2.40
CA LEU A 175 -4.69 -9.85 2.34
C LEU A 175 -4.40 -9.07 3.62
N LYS A 176 -3.91 -7.83 3.49
CA LYS A 176 -3.77 -6.90 4.61
C LYS A 176 -5.10 -6.22 4.91
N ILE A 177 -6.13 -7.02 5.13
CA ILE A 177 -7.45 -6.53 5.52
C ILE A 177 -7.43 -6.18 7.00
N ARG A 178 -7.76 -4.92 7.29
CA ARG A 178 -7.92 -4.43 8.66
C ARG A 178 -9.38 -4.52 9.05
N TYR A 179 -9.68 -5.04 10.25
CA TYR A 179 -11.02 -4.95 10.82
C TYR A 179 -11.12 -3.71 11.72
N ASN A 180 -12.12 -2.87 11.47
CA ASN A 180 -12.46 -1.72 12.31
C ASN A 180 -13.63 -2.11 13.21
N ALA A 181 -13.34 -2.33 14.50
CA ALA A 181 -14.33 -2.82 15.47
C ALA A 181 -15.41 -1.80 15.79
N ASP A 182 -15.06 -0.51 15.86
CA ASP A 182 -16.00 0.57 16.17
C ASP A 182 -17.03 0.75 15.06
N GLN A 183 -16.62 0.53 13.81
CA GLN A 183 -17.46 0.62 12.62
C GLN A 183 -18.00 -0.73 12.15
N GLN A 184 -17.66 -1.82 12.84
CA GLN A 184 -18.03 -3.20 12.52
C GLN A 184 -17.89 -3.54 11.02
N ARG A 185 -16.69 -3.28 10.48
CA ARG A 185 -16.41 -3.51 9.05
C ARG A 185 -14.96 -3.89 8.79
N PHE A 186 -14.75 -4.67 7.73
CA PHE A 186 -13.46 -4.79 7.10
C PHE A 186 -13.16 -3.55 6.27
N GLU A 187 -11.92 -3.08 6.34
CA GLU A 187 -11.34 -2.05 5.50
C GLU A 187 -10.28 -2.71 4.62
N ILE A 188 -10.45 -2.56 3.31
CA ILE A 188 -9.53 -3.13 2.33
C ILE A 188 -8.60 -2.02 1.87
N GLN A 189 -7.31 -2.19 2.14
CA GLN A 189 -6.30 -1.17 1.86
C GLN A 189 -5.88 -1.17 0.39
N GLY A 190 -5.48 -0.01 -0.09
CA GLY A 190 -4.99 0.22 -1.44
C GLY A 190 -3.86 -0.67 -1.90
N GLY A 191 -2.89 -0.92 -1.01
CA GLY A 191 -1.78 -1.83 -1.30
C GLY A 191 -2.23 -3.26 -1.66
N ASP A 192 -3.41 -3.70 -1.18
CA ASP A 192 -3.96 -5.01 -1.55
C ASP A 192 -4.55 -5.01 -2.97
N PHE A 193 -4.94 -3.85 -3.50
CA PHE A 193 -5.51 -3.71 -4.84
C PHE A 193 -4.51 -3.33 -5.92
N GLY A 194 -3.30 -2.90 -5.57
CA GLY A 194 -2.22 -2.64 -6.51
C GLY A 194 -1.13 -1.75 -5.95
N SER A 195 -0.05 -1.58 -6.73
CA SER A 195 0.96 -0.59 -6.38
C SER A 195 0.37 0.82 -6.61
N PRO A 196 0.54 1.77 -5.67
CA PRO A 196 0.16 3.16 -5.89
C PRO A 196 0.98 3.83 -7.00
N ARG A 197 2.05 3.19 -7.48
CA ARG A 197 2.93 3.66 -8.55
C ARG A 197 2.94 2.65 -9.69
N GLY A 198 2.47 3.05 -10.87
CA GLY A 198 2.76 2.34 -12.13
C GLY A 198 1.63 1.51 -12.75
N GLY A 199 0.34 1.76 -12.45
CA GLY A 199 -0.78 1.18 -13.20
C GLY A 199 -0.78 -0.37 -13.28
N ARG A 200 -0.17 -1.02 -12.28
CA ARG A 200 0.00 -2.48 -12.21
C ARG A 200 -0.51 -3.04 -10.89
N ILE A 201 -1.23 -4.15 -10.98
CA ILE A 201 -1.68 -4.96 -9.85
C ILE A 201 -0.74 -6.14 -9.73
N ILE A 202 0.06 -6.20 -8.66
CA ILE A 202 0.89 -7.37 -8.39
C ILE A 202 0.00 -8.44 -7.76
N LEU A 203 -0.11 -9.58 -8.46
CA LEU A 203 -0.87 -10.74 -8.00
C LEU A 203 0.00 -11.74 -7.25
N LEU A 204 1.23 -11.91 -7.72
CA LEU A 204 2.22 -12.79 -7.12
C LEU A 204 3.57 -12.10 -7.20
N ASP A 205 4.29 -12.12 -6.09
CA ASP A 205 5.70 -11.78 -6.03
C ASP A 205 6.37 -12.85 -5.17
N SER A 206 7.28 -13.62 -5.76
CA SER A 206 7.96 -14.70 -5.05
C SER A 206 9.45 -14.65 -5.33
N ASP A 207 10.23 -14.66 -4.27
CA ASP A 207 11.68 -14.64 -4.34
C ASP A 207 12.25 -16.05 -4.16
N ARG A 208 13.29 -16.34 -4.92
CA ARG A 208 14.09 -17.55 -4.77
C ARG A 208 15.56 -17.20 -4.86
N THR A 209 16.33 -17.56 -3.84
CA THR A 209 17.80 -17.48 -3.90
C THR A 209 18.32 -18.50 -4.90
N VAL A 210 19.05 -18.04 -5.91
CA VAL A 210 19.62 -18.86 -6.99
C VAL A 210 21.15 -19.00 -6.91
N GLY A 211 21.78 -18.29 -5.97
CA GLY A 211 23.21 -18.41 -5.69
C GLY A 211 23.72 -17.28 -4.81
N SER A 212 25.04 -17.24 -4.61
CA SER A 212 25.72 -16.15 -3.91
C SER A 212 27.14 -15.97 -4.46
N TYR A 213 27.72 -14.79 -4.28
CA TYR A 213 29.13 -14.52 -4.57
C TYR A 213 29.70 -13.51 -3.57
N ILE A 214 31.03 -13.41 -3.45
CA ILE A 214 31.65 -12.32 -2.69
C ILE A 214 31.88 -11.15 -3.63
N GLY A 215 31.23 -10.02 -3.37
CA GLY A 215 31.48 -8.76 -4.05
C GLY A 215 32.42 -7.90 -3.24
N SER A 216 33.33 -7.18 -3.90
CA SER A 216 34.24 -6.22 -3.27
C SER A 216 34.21 -4.87 -3.99
N ASN A 217 34.39 -3.78 -3.25
CA ASN A 217 34.54 -2.45 -3.84
C ASN A 217 36.02 -2.03 -3.94
N ALA A 218 36.29 -0.86 -4.52
CA ALA A 218 37.64 -0.33 -4.71
C ALA A 218 38.39 -0.01 -3.40
N PHE A 219 37.70 0.04 -2.27
CA PHE A 219 38.28 0.28 -0.94
C PHE A 219 38.61 -1.01 -0.18
N GLY A 220 38.46 -2.18 -0.82
CA GLY A 220 38.71 -3.48 -0.20
C GLY A 220 37.58 -3.99 0.70
N ALA A 221 36.51 -3.22 0.89
CA ALA A 221 35.33 -3.71 1.59
C ALA A 221 34.66 -4.81 0.76
N SER A 222 34.25 -5.89 1.41
CA SER A 222 33.65 -7.06 0.77
C SER A 222 32.35 -7.46 1.47
N ALA A 223 31.37 -7.92 0.69
CA ALA A 223 30.12 -8.45 1.19
C ALA A 223 29.76 -9.73 0.44
N ARG A 224 29.09 -10.67 1.13
CA ARG A 224 28.45 -11.82 0.47
C ARG A 224 27.18 -11.32 -0.20
N VAL A 225 27.18 -11.27 -1.52
CA VAL A 225 26.02 -10.90 -2.32
C VAL A 225 25.15 -12.13 -2.58
N GLU A 226 23.88 -12.03 -2.26
CA GLU A 226 22.88 -13.04 -2.62
C GLU A 226 22.29 -12.74 -3.99
N ARG A 227 22.16 -13.77 -4.83
CA ARG A 227 21.46 -13.66 -6.11
C ARG A 227 20.03 -14.14 -5.93
N ILE A 228 19.08 -13.24 -6.12
CA ILE A 228 17.67 -13.50 -5.95
C ILE A 228 17.01 -13.45 -7.32
N GLN A 229 16.27 -14.52 -7.65
CA GLN A 229 15.37 -14.54 -8.79
C GLN A 229 13.95 -14.29 -8.28
N ARG A 230 13.42 -13.12 -8.64
CA ARG A 230 12.06 -12.70 -8.32
C ARG A 230 11.14 -13.06 -9.47
N ILE A 231 10.12 -13.86 -9.19
CA ILE A 231 9.06 -14.20 -10.14
C ILE A 231 7.86 -13.32 -9.83
N ARG A 232 7.52 -12.43 -10.76
CA ARG A 232 6.41 -11.49 -10.62
C ARG A 232 5.30 -11.84 -11.61
N ARG A 233 4.05 -11.83 -11.13
CA ARG A 233 2.84 -11.89 -11.96
C ARG A 233 2.01 -10.66 -11.69
N SER A 234 1.66 -9.94 -12.74
CA SER A 234 0.92 -8.69 -12.61
C SER A 234 -0.24 -8.59 -13.60
N LEU A 235 -1.24 -7.78 -13.26
CA LEU A 235 -2.24 -7.28 -14.20
C LEU A 235 -1.87 -5.85 -14.56
N THR A 236 -2.06 -5.47 -15.82
CA THR A 236 -1.99 -4.06 -16.23
C THR A 236 -3.15 -3.70 -17.12
N HIS A 237 -3.61 -2.46 -16.99
CA HIS A 237 -4.66 -1.89 -17.82
C HIS A 237 -4.09 -1.14 -19.05
N LYS A 238 -2.76 -0.97 -19.19
CA LYS A 238 -2.14 -0.10 -20.21
C LYS A 238 -2.66 1.35 -20.18
N ILE A 239 -3.03 1.86 -19.01
CA ILE A 239 -3.21 3.30 -18.83
C ILE A 239 -1.82 3.92 -18.68
N ASP A 240 -1.67 5.18 -19.11
CA ASP A 240 -0.52 6.00 -18.76
C ASP A 240 -0.13 5.78 -17.29
N SER A 241 1.17 5.61 -17.05
CA SER A 241 1.74 5.14 -15.77
C SER A 241 1.32 5.94 -14.52
N SER A 242 0.71 7.11 -14.69
CA SER A 242 0.18 7.99 -13.66
C SER A 242 -1.22 7.60 -13.15
N ASP A 243 -1.98 6.81 -13.91
CA ASP A 243 -3.39 6.56 -13.61
C ASP A 243 -3.56 5.35 -12.67
N ARG A 244 -4.30 5.59 -11.58
CA ARG A 244 -4.61 4.59 -10.57
C ARG A 244 -5.78 3.74 -11.06
N ILE A 245 -5.66 2.41 -10.90
CA ILE A 245 -6.69 1.47 -11.37
C ILE A 245 -8.00 1.60 -10.57
N PHE A 246 -7.93 1.89 -9.27
CA PHE A 246 -9.10 2.21 -8.45
C PHE A 246 -9.08 3.70 -8.10
N PRO A 247 -10.24 4.34 -7.90
CA PRO A 247 -10.28 5.72 -7.43
C PRO A 247 -9.62 5.84 -6.05
N GLY A 248 -8.88 6.92 -5.81
CA GLY A 248 -8.42 7.29 -4.47
C GLY A 248 -7.34 6.42 -3.84
N ILE A 249 -6.51 5.66 -4.58
CA ILE A 249 -5.51 4.76 -3.96
C ILE A 249 -4.14 5.41 -3.67
N GLY A 250 -3.97 6.00 -2.51
CA GLY A 250 -2.68 6.02 -1.82
C GLY A 250 -2.36 4.65 -1.23
N MET A 251 -1.10 4.41 -0.84
CA MET A 251 -0.68 3.13 -0.26
C MET A 251 -1.54 2.70 0.97
N PHE A 252 -2.08 3.69 1.69
CA PHE A 252 -2.83 3.51 2.92
C PHE A 252 -4.32 3.83 2.79
N ASP A 253 -4.77 4.20 1.59
CA ASP A 253 -6.16 4.61 1.38
C ASP A 253 -7.06 3.37 1.35
N ILE A 254 -8.30 3.53 1.83
CA ILE A 254 -9.30 2.46 1.86
C ILE A 254 -9.96 2.41 0.48
N VAL A 255 -9.74 1.33 -0.27
CA VAL A 255 -10.37 1.13 -1.59
C VAL A 255 -11.82 0.69 -1.43
N GLY A 256 -12.13 0.03 -0.32
CA GLY A 256 -13.45 -0.47 -0.05
C GLY A 256 -13.62 -0.91 1.40
N SER A 257 -14.88 -1.12 1.79
CA SER A 257 -15.20 -1.76 3.06
C SER A 257 -16.26 -2.83 2.89
N TYR A 258 -16.36 -3.74 3.86
CA TYR A 258 -17.42 -4.74 3.94
C TYR A 258 -17.94 -4.81 5.38
N PRO A 259 -19.24 -4.56 5.61
CA PRO A 259 -19.81 -4.65 6.95
C PRO A 259 -19.77 -6.09 7.45
N ALA A 260 -19.27 -6.30 8.67
CA ALA A 260 -19.19 -7.61 9.29
C ALA A 260 -19.24 -7.46 10.81
N SER A 261 -20.10 -8.21 11.48
CA SER A 261 -20.07 -8.27 12.95
C SER A 261 -18.72 -8.83 13.46
N PRO A 262 -18.31 -8.59 14.71
CA PRO A 262 -17.05 -9.15 15.23
C PRO A 262 -16.96 -10.68 15.14
N VAL A 263 -18.09 -11.37 15.29
CA VAL A 263 -18.17 -12.84 15.18
C VAL A 263 -17.98 -13.27 13.73
N GLU A 264 -18.68 -12.61 12.80
CA GLU A 264 -18.55 -12.87 11.37
C GLU A 264 -17.15 -12.55 10.85
N ALA A 265 -16.57 -11.42 11.28
CA ALA A 265 -15.25 -10.99 10.90
C ALA A 265 -14.18 -12.03 11.30
N ARG A 266 -14.22 -12.55 12.54
CA ARG A 266 -13.30 -13.62 12.97
C ARG A 266 -13.43 -14.87 12.12
N ARG A 267 -14.66 -15.24 11.72
CA ARG A 267 -14.91 -16.39 10.84
C ARG A 267 -14.36 -16.15 9.43
N LEU A 268 -14.60 -14.95 8.88
CA LEU A 268 -14.23 -14.61 7.51
C LEU A 268 -12.73 -14.39 7.35
N GLN A 269 -12.05 -13.76 8.32
CA GLN A 269 -10.68 -13.28 8.18
C GLN A 269 -9.69 -14.32 7.64
N ALA A 270 -9.80 -15.59 8.08
CA ALA A 270 -8.94 -16.68 7.64
C ALA A 270 -9.29 -17.25 6.24
N GLN A 271 -10.44 -16.86 5.69
CA GLN A 271 -11.02 -17.41 4.47
C GLN A 271 -11.25 -16.36 3.38
N LEU A 272 -11.01 -15.08 3.68
CA LEU A 272 -11.16 -14.01 2.71
C LEU A 272 -10.18 -14.21 1.56
N LYS A 273 -10.69 -14.01 0.35
CA LYS A 273 -9.96 -14.09 -0.91
C LYS A 273 -10.20 -12.80 -1.69
N LEU A 274 -9.23 -12.44 -2.52
CA LEU A 274 -9.37 -11.36 -3.47
C LEU A 274 -9.26 -11.90 -4.89
N ALA A 275 -10.10 -11.39 -5.78
CA ALA A 275 -10.01 -11.65 -7.21
C ALA A 275 -10.29 -10.39 -8.02
N TYR A 276 -10.04 -10.47 -9.31
CA TYR A 276 -10.27 -9.39 -10.27
C TYR A 276 -11.11 -9.89 -11.42
N ALA A 277 -12.24 -9.23 -11.67
CA ALA A 277 -12.99 -9.40 -12.91
C ALA A 277 -12.34 -8.54 -14.00
N LEU A 278 -11.89 -9.16 -15.08
CA LEU A 278 -11.14 -8.50 -16.14
C LEU A 278 -11.47 -9.02 -17.54
N ASN A 279 -11.34 -8.15 -18.53
CA ASN A 279 -11.41 -8.49 -19.94
C ASN A 279 -10.00 -8.43 -20.54
N PRO A 280 -9.40 -9.57 -20.94
CA PRO A 280 -8.07 -9.59 -21.55
C PRO A 280 -7.99 -8.74 -22.81
N LYS A 281 -6.85 -8.10 -23.06
CA LYS A 281 -6.57 -7.30 -24.26
C LYS A 281 -5.27 -7.74 -24.93
N PRO A 282 -5.18 -7.78 -26.26
CA PRO A 282 -3.92 -8.01 -26.97
C PRO A 282 -2.82 -7.02 -26.53
N PRO A 283 -1.54 -7.44 -26.40
CA PRO A 283 -0.97 -8.74 -26.74
C PRO A 283 -1.25 -9.87 -25.72
N PHE A 284 -2.24 -9.70 -24.84
CA PHE A 284 -2.63 -10.54 -23.70
C PHE A 284 -1.56 -10.68 -22.63
N GLN A 285 -0.30 -10.80 -23.01
CA GLN A 285 0.82 -10.93 -22.10
C GLN A 285 2.01 -10.08 -22.53
N GLU A 286 2.71 -9.56 -21.54
CA GLU A 286 4.01 -8.93 -21.70
C GLU A 286 5.00 -9.64 -20.75
N ARG A 287 6.25 -9.78 -21.19
CA ARG A 287 7.30 -10.46 -20.43
C ARG A 287 8.47 -9.52 -20.28
N TYR A 288 8.92 -9.35 -19.03
CA TYR A 288 10.06 -8.50 -18.70
C TYR A 288 11.09 -9.29 -17.92
N SER A 289 12.36 -9.07 -18.22
CA SER A 289 13.48 -9.52 -17.38
C SER A 289 14.40 -8.34 -17.13
N TYR A 290 14.51 -7.91 -15.87
CA TYR A 290 15.32 -6.75 -15.50
C TYR A 290 15.95 -6.93 -14.12
N ARG A 291 16.95 -6.11 -13.81
CA ARG A 291 17.60 -6.07 -12.50
C ARG A 291 16.91 -4.99 -11.65
N ASP A 292 16.39 -5.36 -10.48
CA ASP A 292 15.65 -4.44 -9.59
C ASP A 292 16.60 -3.54 -8.79
N SER A 293 17.71 -4.12 -8.32
CA SER A 293 18.69 -3.46 -7.46
C SER A 293 20.11 -3.71 -7.94
N LYS A 294 21.01 -2.75 -7.70
CA LYS A 294 22.45 -2.99 -7.77
C LYS A 294 22.90 -3.32 -6.34
N PRO A 295 23.59 -4.45 -6.12
CA PRO A 295 24.03 -4.82 -4.78
C PRO A 295 25.04 -3.79 -4.25
N THR A 296 24.93 -3.46 -2.98
CA THR A 296 25.86 -2.60 -2.23
C THR A 296 26.41 -3.35 -1.02
N ILE A 297 27.30 -2.72 -0.24
CA ILE A 297 27.78 -3.34 1.01
C ILE A 297 26.64 -3.41 2.05
N ASP A 298 25.79 -2.39 2.12
CA ASP A 298 24.68 -2.30 3.09
C ASP A 298 23.42 -3.06 2.63
N ASP A 299 23.28 -3.27 1.33
CA ASP A 299 22.21 -4.05 0.70
C ASP A 299 22.82 -5.05 -0.30
N PRO A 300 23.37 -6.18 0.19
CA PRO A 300 24.11 -7.13 -0.63
C PRO A 300 23.17 -8.09 -1.37
N GLU A 301 22.06 -7.59 -1.92
CA GLU A 301 21.14 -8.38 -2.73
C GLU A 301 21.21 -7.97 -4.21
N GLU A 302 21.44 -8.95 -5.08
CA GLU A 302 21.29 -8.81 -6.53
C GLU A 302 19.96 -9.44 -6.95
N VAL A 303 18.93 -8.60 -7.14
CA VAL A 303 17.59 -9.06 -7.51
C VAL A 303 17.39 -8.99 -9.02
N ARG A 304 17.10 -10.13 -9.66
CA ARG A 304 16.65 -10.22 -11.05
C ARG A 304 15.17 -10.59 -11.11
N VAL A 305 14.36 -9.69 -11.65
CA VAL A 305 12.92 -9.85 -11.80
C VAL A 305 12.61 -10.48 -13.14
N ASN A 306 11.84 -11.57 -13.13
CA ASN A 306 11.15 -12.11 -14.30
C ASN A 306 9.65 -11.87 -14.11
N GLU A 307 9.14 -10.86 -14.79
CA GLU A 307 7.75 -10.46 -14.72
C GLU A 307 6.98 -11.00 -15.93
N VAL A 308 5.80 -11.55 -15.67
CA VAL A 308 4.78 -11.81 -16.69
C VAL A 308 3.55 -10.99 -16.33
N THR A 309 3.19 -10.06 -17.23
CA THR A 309 2.06 -9.16 -17.04
C THR A 309 0.92 -9.61 -17.94
N LEU A 310 -0.28 -9.81 -17.37
CA LEU A 310 -1.50 -9.96 -18.14
C LEU A 310 -2.04 -8.57 -18.49
N VAL A 311 -2.20 -8.30 -19.79
CA VAL A 311 -2.77 -7.05 -20.30
C VAL A 311 -4.28 -7.20 -20.36
N SER A 312 -5.01 -6.38 -19.61
CA SER A 312 -6.46 -6.53 -19.46
C SER A 312 -7.15 -5.29 -18.90
N ASP A 313 -8.41 -5.11 -19.27
CA ASP A 313 -9.31 -4.18 -18.59
C ASP A 313 -9.81 -4.78 -17.29
N VAL A 314 -9.17 -4.42 -16.18
CA VAL A 314 -9.70 -4.72 -14.85
C VAL A 314 -10.97 -3.92 -14.64
N GLN A 315 -12.10 -4.60 -14.47
CA GLN A 315 -13.42 -4.00 -14.27
C GLN A 315 -13.75 -3.86 -12.79
N CYS A 316 -13.47 -4.91 -12.01
CA CYS A 316 -13.85 -4.97 -10.61
C CYS A 316 -12.77 -5.67 -9.78
N GLY A 317 -12.54 -5.15 -8.58
CA GLY A 317 -11.94 -5.89 -7.47
C GLY A 317 -13.02 -6.63 -6.69
N LEU A 318 -12.85 -7.92 -6.42
CA LEU A 318 -13.83 -8.77 -5.77
C LEU A 318 -13.29 -9.28 -4.42
N LEU A 319 -13.99 -8.97 -3.33
CA LEU A 319 -13.76 -9.60 -2.03
C LEU A 319 -14.66 -10.82 -1.92
N MET A 320 -14.09 -11.99 -1.63
CA MET A 320 -14.81 -13.26 -1.59
C MET A 320 -14.55 -14.02 -0.28
N ASP A 321 -15.44 -14.94 0.06
CA ASP A 321 -15.23 -15.89 1.16
C ASP A 321 -14.52 -17.18 0.72
N GLY A 322 -14.36 -18.13 1.65
CA GLY A 322 -13.73 -19.42 1.39
C GLY A 322 -14.44 -20.27 0.33
N GLY A 323 -15.75 -20.08 0.15
CA GLY A 323 -16.59 -20.73 -0.86
C GLY A 323 -16.64 -19.99 -2.19
N ASN A 324 -15.79 -18.98 -2.40
CA ASN A 324 -15.80 -18.10 -3.57
C ASN A 324 -17.12 -17.35 -3.78
N LYS A 325 -17.92 -17.14 -2.71
CA LYS A 325 -19.04 -16.21 -2.76
C LYS A 325 -18.51 -14.79 -2.67
N VAL A 326 -18.91 -13.93 -3.59
CA VAL A 326 -18.51 -12.52 -3.60
C VAL A 326 -19.29 -11.78 -2.52
N LEU A 327 -18.56 -11.24 -1.55
CA LEU A 327 -19.08 -10.46 -0.43
C LEU A 327 -19.22 -8.99 -0.79
N ALA A 328 -18.26 -8.45 -1.54
CA ALA A 328 -18.25 -7.08 -2.03
C ALA A 328 -17.51 -7.00 -3.36
N ALA A 329 -17.89 -6.01 -4.19
CA ALA A 329 -17.25 -5.73 -5.46
C ALA A 329 -16.98 -4.23 -5.57
N TYR A 330 -15.79 -3.87 -6.05
CA TYR A 330 -15.28 -2.51 -6.10
C TYR A 330 -14.94 -2.16 -7.54
N ALA A 331 -15.59 -1.13 -8.08
CA ALA A 331 -15.35 -0.67 -9.45
C ALA A 331 -13.96 -0.06 -9.59
N THR A 332 -13.32 -0.34 -10.72
CA THR A 332 -12.11 0.37 -11.15
C THR A 332 -12.47 1.70 -11.81
N LYS A 333 -11.50 2.62 -11.88
CA LYS A 333 -11.62 3.79 -12.74
C LYS A 333 -11.74 3.29 -14.18
N LYS A 334 -12.80 3.73 -14.87
CA LYS A 334 -12.98 3.39 -16.28
C LYS A 334 -11.76 3.91 -17.07
N PRO A 335 -11.18 3.13 -18.00
CA PRO A 335 -10.29 3.71 -19.00
C PRO A 335 -11.03 4.85 -19.69
N GLN A 336 -10.40 6.02 -19.73
CA GLN A 336 -10.84 7.12 -20.58
C GLN A 336 -10.57 6.78 -22.05
#